data_AF-A0A929SNJ5-F1
#
_entry.id   AF-A0A929SNJ5-F1
#
_cell.length_a   1.000
_cell.length_b   1.000
_cell.length_c   1.000
_cell.angle_alpha   90.00
_cell.angle_beta   90.00
_cell.angle_gamma   90.00
#
_symmetry.space_group_name_H-M   'P 1'
#
loop_
_entity.id
_entity.type
_entity.pdbx_description
1 polymer ?
#
loop_
_entity_poly.entity_id
_entity_poly.type
_entity_poly.pdbx_seq_one_letter_code
_entity_poly.pdbx_strand_id
1 'polypeptide(L)' 'MSLTDLARYANPEEPKIPVQTWMRNKNVVSFLGLWKQMHNPNFKGIEFETFENEAGKNSFYLSPQKWISIC' A
#
# COMPACT_ATOMS: atom_id res chain seq x y z
N MET A 1 -9.84 9.27 -2.21
CA MET A 1 -8.79 9.40 -1.18
C MET A 1 -7.65 8.45 -1.54
N SER A 2 -6.42 8.94 -1.65
CA SER A 2 -5.23 8.14 -2.02
C SER A 2 -4.37 7.80 -0.80
N LEU A 3 -3.48 6.80 -0.91
CA LEU A 3 -2.53 6.45 0.16
C LEU A 3 -1.69 7.66 0.58
N THR A 4 -1.32 8.51 -0.39
CA THR A 4 -0.54 9.72 -0.15
C THR A 4 -1.35 10.78 0.60
N ASP A 5 -2.68 10.83 0.40
CA ASP A 5 -3.56 11.70 1.20
C ASP A 5 -3.62 11.25 2.66
N LEU A 6 -3.76 9.93 2.88
CA LEU A 6 -3.74 9.35 4.22
C LEU A 6 -2.41 9.58 4.93
N ALA A 7 -1.30 9.48 4.18
CA ALA A 7 0.04 9.73 4.71
C ALA A 7 0.26 11.21 5.08
N ARG A 8 -0.22 12.14 4.24
CA ARG A 8 -0.20 13.59 4.55
C ARG A 8 -1.04 13.92 5.77
N TYR A 9 -2.15 13.22 5.98
CA TYR A 9 -2.96 13.37 7.18
C TYR A 9 -2.25 12.81 8.43
N ALA A 10 -1.59 11.66 8.32
CA ALA A 10 -0.90 11.01 9.43
C ALA A 10 0.38 11.74 9.86
N ASN A 11 1.15 12.24 8.89
CA ASN A 11 2.34 13.05 9.14
C ASN A 11 2.46 14.12 8.04
N PRO A 12 2.03 15.37 8.32
CA PRO A 12 2.08 16.46 7.36
C PRO A 12 3.51 16.86 6.96
N GLU A 13 4.47 16.77 7.89
CA GLU A 13 5.87 17.19 7.67
C GLU A 13 6.65 16.13 6.88
N GLU A 14 6.49 14.85 7.24
CA GLU A 14 7.18 13.73 6.58
C GLU A 14 6.23 12.58 6.19
N PRO A 15 5.34 12.78 5.19
CA PRO A 15 4.38 11.76 4.75
C PRO A 15 5.04 10.50 4.17
N LYS A 16 6.32 10.58 3.78
CA LYS A 16 7.11 9.42 3.32
C LYS A 16 7.35 8.37 4.42
N ILE A 17 7.41 8.77 5.71
CA ILE A 17 7.70 7.85 6.82
C ILE A 17 6.52 6.89 7.07
N PRO A 18 5.26 7.37 7.20
CA PRO A 18 4.10 6.48 7.27
C PRO A 18 4.03 5.54 6.08
N VAL A 19 4.23 6.04 4.85
CA VAL A 19 4.21 5.21 3.63
C VAL A 19 5.24 4.09 3.71
N GLN A 20 6.50 4.39 4.05
CA GLN A 20 7.53 3.36 4.18
C GLN A 20 7.19 2.31 5.26
N THR A 21 6.59 2.75 6.36
CA THR A 21 6.22 1.85 7.47
C THR A 21 5.04 0.95 7.09
N TRP A 22 4.00 1.52 6.51
CA TRP A 22 2.81 0.81 6.06
C TRP A 22 3.11 -0.20 4.97
N MET A 23 4.00 0.16 4.04
CA MET A 23 4.36 -0.69 2.89
C MET A 23 5.26 -1.88 3.25
N ARG A 24 5.89 -1.87 4.44
CA ARG A 24 6.66 -3.02 4.97
C ARG A 24 5.79 -3.98 5.77
N ASN A 25 4.71 -3.49 6.37
CA ASN A 25 3.87 -4.28 7.25
C ASN A 25 2.77 -5.00 6.46
N LYS A 26 2.84 -6.33 6.40
CA LYS A 26 1.84 -7.17 5.70
C LYS A 26 0.41 -6.83 6.11
N ASN A 27 0.14 -6.68 7.40
CA ASN A 27 -1.21 -6.41 7.89
C ASN A 27 -1.75 -5.08 7.37
N VAL A 28 -0.89 -4.07 7.26
CA VAL A 28 -1.28 -2.76 6.74
C VAL A 28 -1.48 -2.82 5.22
N VAL A 29 -0.61 -3.53 4.50
CA VAL A 29 -0.76 -3.76 3.05
C VAL A 29 -2.09 -4.48 2.77
N SER A 30 -2.39 -5.57 3.47
CA SER A 30 -3.66 -6.30 3.37
C SER A 30 -4.87 -5.40 3.59
N PHE A 31 -4.85 -4.59 4.66
CA PHE A 31 -5.93 -3.65 4.94
C PHE A 31 -6.13 -2.62 3.83
N LEU A 32 -5.04 -2.04 3.31
CA LEU A 32 -5.08 -1.07 2.20
C LEU A 32 -5.60 -1.68 0.90
N GLY A 33 -5.25 -2.96 0.64
CA GLY A 33 -5.76 -3.72 -0.49
C GLY A 33 -7.27 -3.93 -0.44
N LEU A 34 -7.79 -4.37 0.70
CA LEU A 34 -9.23 -4.53 0.93
C LEU A 34 -9.98 -3.21 0.77
N TRP A 35 -9.44 -2.14 1.36
CA TRP A 35 -10.02 -0.80 1.22
C TRP A 35 -10.08 -0.37 -0.25
N LYS A 36 -9.02 -0.62 -1.03
CA LYS A 36 -8.98 -0.31 -2.47
C LYS A 36 -9.94 -1.18 -3.28
N GLN A 37 -10.05 -2.46 -2.99
CA GLN A 37 -10.99 -3.33 -3.69
C GLN A 37 -12.45 -2.86 -3.50
N MET A 38 -12.79 -2.32 -2.32
CA MET A 38 -14.12 -1.77 -2.05
C MET A 38 -14.38 -0.42 -2.73
N HIS A 39 -13.36 0.43 -2.87
CA HIS A 39 -13.54 1.82 -3.34
C HIS A 39 -13.08 2.06 -4.79
N ASN A 40 -12.27 1.19 -5.38
CA ASN A 40 -11.73 1.31 -6.73
C ASN A 40 -12.16 0.09 -7.58
N PRO A 41 -13.17 0.23 -8.46
CA PRO A 41 -13.61 -0.88 -9.32
C PRO A 41 -12.57 -1.30 -10.38
N ASN A 42 -11.56 -0.47 -10.65
CA ASN A 42 -10.45 -0.78 -11.55
C ASN A 42 -9.25 -1.44 -10.84
N PHE A 43 -9.41 -1.82 -9.58
CA PHE A 43 -8.32 -2.39 -8.79
C PHE A 43 -7.91 -3.76 -9.31
N LYS A 44 -6.60 -3.94 -9.54
CA LYS A 44 -6.04 -5.19 -10.04
C LYS A 44 -5.79 -6.19 -8.91
N GLY A 45 -6.85 -6.76 -8.36
CA GLY A 45 -6.80 -7.67 -7.22
C GLY A 45 -5.85 -8.87 -7.39
N ILE A 46 -5.76 -9.43 -8.61
CA ILE A 46 -4.89 -10.58 -8.91
C ILE A 46 -3.41 -10.21 -8.80
N GLU A 47 -3.02 -9.06 -9.36
CA GLU A 47 -1.63 -8.58 -9.22
C GLU A 47 -1.34 -8.29 -7.74
N PHE A 48 -2.30 -7.67 -7.04
CA PHE A 48 -2.18 -7.33 -5.61
C PHE A 48 -2.01 -8.54 -4.70
N GLU A 49 -2.73 -9.65 -4.91
CA GLU A 49 -2.63 -10.86 -4.08
C GLU A 49 -1.19 -11.43 -4.08
N THR A 50 -0.49 -11.34 -5.21
CA THR A 50 0.91 -11.71 -5.31
C THR A 50 1.78 -10.82 -4.42
N PHE A 51 1.54 -9.50 -4.41
CA PHE A 51 2.24 -8.56 -3.54
C PHE A 51 1.93 -8.76 -2.06
N GLU A 52 0.68 -9.02 -1.71
CA GLU A 52 0.26 -9.28 -0.34
C GLU A 52 0.92 -10.54 0.22
N ASN A 53 1.07 -11.57 -0.62
CA ASN A 53 1.76 -12.80 -0.24
C ASN A 53 3.27 -12.62 -0.03
N GLU A 54 3.89 -11.68 -0.75
CA GLU A 54 5.30 -11.34 -0.55
C GLU A 54 5.53 -10.32 0.58
N ALA A 55 4.54 -9.51 0.92
CA ALA A 55 4.62 -8.53 1.99
C ALA A 55 4.98 -9.17 3.34
N GLY A 56 5.82 -8.50 4.12
CA GLY A 56 6.29 -8.99 5.42
C GLY A 56 7.46 -9.97 5.37
N LYS A 57 7.90 -10.43 4.18
CA LYS A 57 9.20 -11.13 4.05
C LYS A 57 10.34 -10.13 4.26
N ASN A 58 11.42 -10.53 4.92
CA ASN A 58 12.58 -9.67 5.14
C ASN A 58 13.26 -9.20 3.83
N SER A 59 13.09 -9.96 2.74
CA SER A 59 13.55 -9.61 1.39
C SER A 59 12.55 -8.75 0.59
N PHE A 60 11.38 -8.45 1.15
CA PHE A 60 10.35 -7.72 0.43
C PHE A 60 10.65 -6.23 0.41
N TYR A 61 10.70 -5.68 -0.80
CA TYR A 61 10.80 -4.25 -1.04
C TYR A 61 9.72 -3.84 -2.04
N LEU A 62 8.82 -2.96 -1.60
CA LEU A 62 7.76 -2.41 -2.43
C LEU A 62 8.00 -0.93 -2.64
N SER A 63 8.29 -0.54 -3.89
CA SER A 63 8.45 0.87 -4.23
C SER A 63 7.10 1.57 -4.33
N PRO A 64 7.02 2.87 -3.98
CA PRO A 64 5.81 3.67 -4.16
C PRO A 64 5.28 3.65 -5.61
N GLN A 65 6.16 3.60 -6.61
CA GLN A 65 5.76 3.50 -8.02
C GLN A 65 5.07 2.17 -8.33
N LYS A 66 5.59 1.06 -7.81
CA LYS A 66 5.01 -0.28 -8.01
C LYS A 66 3.67 -0.44 -7.28
N TRP A 67 3.49 0.27 -6.16
CA TRP A 67 2.19 0.42 -5.51
C TRP A 67 1.19 1.18 -6.37
N ILE A 68 1.59 2.32 -6.94
CA ILE A 68 0.70 3.14 -7.77
C ILE A 68 0.26 2.36 -9.02
N SER A 69 1.10 1.48 -9.59
CA SER A 69 0.72 0.72 -10.80
C SER A 69 -0.35 -0.37 -10.57
N ILE A 70 -0.48 -0.87 -9.34
CA ILE A 70 -1.51 -1.87 -8.96
C ILE A 70 -2.80 -1.22 -8.40
N CYS A 71 -2.79 0.11 -8.29
CA CYS A 71 -3.75 0.92 -7.54
C CYS A 71 -4.76 1.64 -8.41
#